data_AF-A0A3A0F9E9-F1
#
_entry.id   AF-A0A3A0F9E9-F1
#
_cell.length_a   1.000
_cell.length_b   1.000
_cell.length_c   1.000
_cell.angle_alpha   90.00
_cell.angle_beta   90.00
_cell.angle_gamma   90.00
#
_symmetry.space_group_name_H-M   'P 1'
#
loop_
_entity.id
_entity.type
_entity.pdbx_description
1 polymer ?
#
loop_
_entity_poly.entity_id
_entity_poly.type
_entity_poly.pdbx_seq_one_letter_code
_entity_poly.pdbx_strand_id
1 'polypeptide(L)'
;MRMKHVVRERSVLYDVSAPKRPTNVTVNADLLRRARELDVNLSQTLESALVVEVMRCARERWLAENRAAIEAYNEDIERHGCFGDALRAF
;
A
#
# COMPACT_ATOMS: atom_id res chain seq x y z
N MET A 1 -33.99 3.18 -15.47
CA MET A 1 -33.17 2.90 -14.27
C MET A 1 -31.76 2.56 -14.72
N ARG A 2 -30.84 3.55 -14.74
CA ARG A 2 -29.47 3.36 -15.25
C ARG A 2 -28.60 2.79 -14.12
N MET A 3 -28.25 1.51 -14.21
CA MET A 3 -27.24 0.92 -13.35
C MET A 3 -25.88 1.49 -13.77
N LYS A 4 -25.31 2.36 -12.94
CA LYS A 4 -23.95 2.87 -13.13
C LYS A 4 -23.02 1.71 -12.79
N HIS A 5 -22.48 1.03 -13.80
CA HIS A 5 -21.31 0.18 -13.63
C HIS A 5 -20.14 1.09 -13.26
N VAL A 6 -20.01 1.40 -11.96
CA VAL A 6 -18.77 1.96 -11.42
C VAL A 6 -17.82 0.80 -11.33
N VAL A 7 -16.88 0.72 -12.28
CA VAL A 7 -15.69 -0.11 -12.14
C VAL A 7 -14.98 0.40 -10.90
N ARG A 8 -15.25 -0.25 -9.75
CA ARG A 8 -14.62 0.07 -8.48
C ARG A 8 -13.13 -0.21 -8.63
N GLU A 9 -12.33 0.83 -8.60
CA GLU A 9 -10.87 0.72 -8.46
C GLU A 9 -10.61 0.04 -7.12
N ARG A 10 -10.44 -1.29 -7.13
CA ARG A 10 -10.15 -2.05 -5.92
C ARG A 10 -8.68 -1.84 -5.60
N SER A 11 -8.38 -0.86 -4.75
CA SER A 11 -7.12 -0.93 -4.02
C SER A 11 -7.15 -2.19 -3.16
N VAL A 12 -6.08 -2.99 -3.24
CA VAL A 12 -5.94 -4.23 -2.46
C VAL A 12 -5.83 -3.92 -0.95
N LEU A 13 -5.58 -2.66 -0.60
CA LEU A 13 -5.40 -2.22 0.78
C LEU A 13 -6.64 -1.65 1.47
N TYR A 14 -7.43 -0.82 0.76
CA TYR A 14 -8.57 -0.11 1.34
C TYR A 14 -9.59 0.28 0.26
N ASP A 15 -10.82 0.59 0.66
CA ASP A 15 -11.86 1.06 -0.26
C ASP A 15 -11.68 2.55 -0.57
N VAL A 16 -11.21 2.86 -1.77
CA VAL A 16 -11.02 4.25 -2.24
C VAL A 16 -12.33 5.04 -2.36
N SER A 17 -13.47 4.35 -2.40
CA SER A 17 -14.80 4.97 -2.49
C SER A 17 -15.46 5.17 -1.13
N ALA A 18 -14.81 4.72 -0.05
CA ALA A 18 -15.34 4.88 1.29
C ALA A 18 -15.48 6.38 1.66
N PRO A 19 -16.57 6.77 2.34
CA PRO A 19 -16.76 8.16 2.75
C PRO A 19 -15.69 8.58 3.76
N LYS A 20 -15.14 9.79 3.57
CA LYS A 20 -14.18 10.38 4.51
C LYS A 20 -14.84 10.58 5.87
N ARG A 21 -14.14 10.19 6.93
CA ARG A 21 -14.57 10.38 8.32
C ARG A 21 -13.65 11.38 9.02
N PRO A 22 -14.19 12.43 9.67
CA PRO A 22 -13.36 13.30 10.49
C PRO A 22 -12.78 12.50 11.65
N THR A 23 -11.47 12.59 11.82
CA THR A 23 -10.72 11.88 12.86
C THR A 23 -9.92 12.91 13.64
N ASN A 24 -10.00 12.87 14.97
CA ASN A 24 -9.18 13.73 15.83
C ASN A 24 -7.80 13.10 15.99
N VAL A 25 -6.76 13.88 15.67
CA VAL A 25 -5.36 13.46 15.79
C VAL A 25 -4.58 14.49 16.58
N THR A 26 -3.62 14.03 17.38
CA THR A 26 -2.71 14.92 18.12
C THR A 26 -1.45 15.13 17.30
N VAL A 27 -1.17 16.39 16.92
CA VAL A 27 -0.02 16.77 16.11
C VAL A 27 0.67 17.98 16.75
N ASN A 28 1.96 18.15 16.49
CA ASN A 28 2.73 19.30 16.97
C ASN A 28 2.08 20.63 16.52
N ALA A 29 1.83 21.53 17.47
CA ALA A 29 1.15 22.80 17.21
C ALA A 29 1.94 23.75 16.30
N ASP A 30 3.27 23.80 16.42
CA ASP A 30 4.11 24.63 15.55
C ASP A 30 4.12 24.10 14.11
N LEU A 31 4.12 22.78 13.95
CA LEU A 31 4.01 22.15 12.64
C LEU A 31 2.69 22.49 11.95
N LEU A 32 1.57 22.44 12.68
CA LEU A 32 0.25 22.82 12.14
C LEU A 32 0.20 24.30 11.74
N ARG A 33 0.79 25.17 12.57
CA ARG A 33 0.90 26.60 12.26
C ARG A 33 1.67 26.83 10.97
N ARG A 34 2.88 26.24 10.84
CA ARG A 34 3.70 26.35 9.63
C ARG A 34 3.03 25.75 8.39
N ALA A 35 2.38 24.60 8.54
CA ALA A 35 1.65 23.97 7.44
C ALA A 35 0.54 24.90 6.91
N ARG A 36 -0.17 25.60 7.82
CA ARG A 36 -1.19 26.58 7.44
C ARG A 36 -0.62 27.84 6.80
N GLU A 37 0.52 28.33 7.28
CA GLU A 37 1.24 29.46 6.67
C GLU A 37 1.73 29.16 5.25
N LEU A 38 2.03 27.89 4.97
CA LEU A 38 2.47 27.39 3.67
C LEU A 38 1.32 26.87 2.78
N ASP A 39 0.06 27.08 3.19
CA ASP A 39 -1.14 26.61 2.48
C ASP A 39 -1.16 25.09 2.20
N VAL A 40 -0.55 24.30 3.09
CA VAL A 40 -0.53 22.84 2.98
C VAL A 40 -1.91 22.28 3.26
N ASN A 41 -2.44 21.49 2.31
CA ASN A 41 -3.67 20.75 2.51
C ASN A 41 -3.45 19.58 3.48
N LEU A 42 -3.73 19.83 4.76
CA LEU A 42 -3.50 18.87 5.85
C LEU A 42 -4.22 17.54 5.61
N SER A 43 -5.48 17.58 5.17
CA SER A 43 -6.29 16.39 4.94
C SER A 43 -5.70 15.51 3.84
N GLN A 44 -5.33 16.11 2.70
CA GLN A 44 -4.71 15.38 1.59
C GLN A 44 -3.33 14.83 1.95
N THR A 45 -2.54 15.61 2.70
CA THR A 45 -1.21 15.21 3.15
C THR A 45 -1.28 14.02 4.11
N LEU A 46 -2.18 14.09 5.10
CA LEU A 46 -2.41 13.02 6.05
C LEU A 46 -2.89 11.74 5.35
N GLU A 47 -3.84 11.87 4.42
CA GLU A 47 -4.36 10.74 3.65
C GLU A 47 -3.25 10.08 2.83
N SER A 48 -2.43 10.86 2.12
CA SER A 48 -1.31 10.34 1.34
C SER A 48 -0.26 9.63 2.21
N ALA A 49 0.08 10.22 3.36
CA ALA A 49 1.03 9.62 4.30
C ALA A 49 0.50 8.31 4.90
N LEU A 50 -0.81 8.26 5.23
CA LEU A 50 -1.46 7.05 5.72
C LEU A 50 -1.46 5.93 4.68
N VAL A 51 -1.70 6.23 3.40
CA VAL A 51 -1.65 5.22 2.33
C VAL A 51 -0.27 4.57 2.26
N VAL A 52 0.80 5.37 2.30
CA VAL A 52 2.18 4.87 2.28
C VAL A 52 2.46 3.98 3.48
N GLU A 53 2.04 4.40 4.66
CA GLU A 53 2.30 3.67 5.90
C GLU A 53 1.49 2.37 5.99
N VAL A 54 0.24 2.37 5.53
CA VAL A 54 -0.61 1.17 5.44
C VAL A 54 -0.03 0.20 4.42
N MET A 55 0.42 0.67 3.25
CA MET A 55 1.17 -0.14 2.26
C MET A 55 2.37 -0.81 2.89
N ARG A 56 3.19 -0.05 3.62
CA ARG A 56 4.41 -0.55 4.26
C ARG A 56 4.07 -1.66 5.26
N CYS A 57 3.15 -1.40 6.19
CA CYS A 57 2.73 -2.38 7.20
C CYS A 57 2.12 -3.63 6.58
N ALA A 58 1.25 -3.48 5.57
CA ALA A 58 0.62 -4.60 4.89
C ALA A 58 1.65 -5.47 4.16
N ARG A 59 2.63 -4.85 3.49
CA ARG A 59 3.73 -5.56 2.83
C ARG A 59 4.59 -6.32 3.82
N GLU A 60 4.99 -5.68 4.93
CA GLU A 60 5.79 -6.33 5.96
C GLU A 60 5.08 -7.53 6.57
N ARG A 61 3.79 -7.39 6.84
CA ARG A 61 2.95 -8.49 7.32
C ARG A 61 2.87 -9.62 6.31
N TRP A 62 2.61 -9.32 5.04
CA TRP A 62 2.54 -10.33 3.98
C TRP A 62 3.86 -11.09 3.83
N LEU A 63 5.00 -10.38 3.84
CA LEU A 63 6.32 -11.00 3.78
C LEU A 63 6.59 -11.91 4.98
N ALA A 64 6.16 -11.51 6.18
CA ALA A 64 6.30 -12.34 7.38
C ALA A 64 5.45 -13.61 7.28
N GLU A 65 4.19 -13.48 6.85
CA GLU A 65 3.25 -14.60 6.69
C GLU A 65 3.68 -15.58 5.58
N ASN A 66 4.28 -15.08 4.51
CA ASN A 66 4.64 -15.88 3.33
C ASN A 66 6.11 -16.32 3.32
N ARG A 67 6.89 -15.99 4.36
CA ARG A 67 8.33 -16.27 4.43
C ARG A 67 8.65 -17.75 4.15
N ALA A 68 7.96 -18.67 4.81
CA ALA A 68 8.20 -20.11 4.65
C ALA A 68 7.87 -20.60 3.23
N ALA A 69 6.81 -20.07 2.61
CA ALA A 69 6.45 -20.41 1.24
C ALA A 69 7.48 -19.86 0.23
N ILE A 70 7.96 -18.65 0.46
CA ILE A 70 9.02 -18.02 -0.35
C ILE A 70 10.33 -18.81 -0.22
N GLU A 71 10.73 -19.19 1.00
CA GLU A 71 11.92 -20.00 1.24
C GLU A 71 11.82 -21.37 0.56
N ALA A 72 10.70 -22.08 0.73
CA ALA A 72 10.48 -23.37 0.08
C ALA A 72 10.54 -23.28 -1.45
N TYR A 73 9.97 -22.21 -2.03
CA TYR A 73 10.05 -21.97 -3.47
C TYR A 73 11.47 -21.63 -3.94
N ASN A 74 12.20 -20.82 -3.17
CA ASN A 74 13.59 -20.49 -3.49
C ASN A 74 14.48 -21.75 -3.47
N GLU A 75 14.33 -22.62 -2.47
CA GLU A 75 15.06 -23.91 -2.44
C GLU A 75 14.68 -24.81 -3.63
N ASP A 76 13.43 -24.80 -4.07
CA ASP A 76 12.99 -25.57 -5.24
C ASP A 76 13.65 -25.06 -6.52
N ILE A 77 13.69 -23.73 -6.71
CA ILE A 77 14.39 -23.08 -7.82
C ILE A 77 15.90 -23.39 -7.79
N GLU A 78 16.53 -23.37 -6.61
CA GLU A 78 17.96 -23.71 -6.49
C GLU A 78 18.24 -25.17 -6.86
N ARG A 79 17.32 -26.10 -6.52
CA ARG A 79 17.46 -27.53 -6.81
C ARG A 79 17.15 -27.88 -8.26
N HIS A 80 16.11 -27.30 -8.83
CA HIS A 80 15.54 -27.72 -10.11
C HIS A 80 15.74 -26.72 -11.25
N GLY A 81 16.27 -25.53 -10.94
CA GLY A 81 16.30 -24.40 -11.86
C GLY A 81 14.93 -23.75 -12.00
N CYS A 82 14.89 -22.54 -12.55
CA CYS A 82 13.64 -21.91 -12.93
C CYS A 82 13.26 -22.27 -14.38
N PHE A 83 11.96 -22.29 -14.67
CA PHE A 83 11.44 -22.56 -16.03
C PHE A 83 12.08 -21.68 -17.11
N GLY A 84 12.47 -20.45 -16.75
CA GLY A 84 13.12 -19.50 -17.66
C GLY A 84 14.62 -19.73 -17.87
N ASP A 85 15.28 -20.59 -17.09
CA ASP A 85 16.73 -20.80 -17.21
C ASP A 85 17.12 -21.44 -18.54
N ALA A 86 16.26 -22.30 -19.10
CA ALA A 86 16.45 -22.87 -20.44
C ALA A 86 16.27 -21.84 -21.58
N LEU A 87 15.66 -20.68 -21.30
CA LEU A 87 15.38 -19.62 -22.27
C LEU A 87 16.30 -18.40 -22.10
N ARG A 88 17.16 -18.39 -21.06
CA ARG A 88 18.09 -17.29 -20.73
C ARG A 88 19.41 -17.39 -21.51
N ALA A 89 19.34 -17.77 -22.79
CA ALA A 89 20.48 -17.74 -23.70
C ALA A 89 20.30 -16.60 -24.70
N PHE A 90 20.77 -15.39 -24.36
CA PHE A 90 20.97 -14.26 -25.26
C PHE A 90 22.20 -13.45 -24.84
#